data_AF-A0A846KQC4-F1
#
_entry.id   AF-A0A846KQC4-F1
#
_cell.length_a   1.000
_cell.length_b   1.000
_cell.length_c   1.000
_cell.angle_alpha   90.00
_cell.angle_beta   90.00
_cell.angle_gamma   90.00
#
_symmetry.space_group_name_H-M   'P 1'
#
loop_
_entity.id
_entity.type
_entity.pdbx_description
1 polymer ?
#
loop_
_entity_poly.entity_id
_entity_poly.type
_entity_poly.pdbx_seq_one_letter_code
_entity_poly.pdbx_strand_id
1 'polypeptide(L)'
;MSTISSPQSIEKKGLQQAGPIKEFTTLLDSLISDVYNKAEFQKLKSLYNSLPPDLKTKFITHKSKSNDTILHFAAHAKDSIFIDSILRTLPKFEREKCIFSSNGYVTPFNIATLTYQDKKDVGNVMLRTLSPYEISGIESNPKNYGWNLDDINPGVYDYAPPVLKCPDEYKC
;
A
#
# COMPACT_ATOMS: atom_id res chain seq x y z
N MET A 1 10.43 63.20 8.36
CA MET A 1 11.44 62.15 8.67
C MET A 1 10.74 61.12 9.55
N SER A 2 10.40 59.96 8.99
CA SER A 2 9.73 58.89 9.72
C SER A 2 10.45 57.59 9.39
N THR A 3 11.26 57.12 10.33
CA THR A 3 11.95 55.83 10.28
C THR A 3 10.95 54.73 10.61
N ILE A 4 10.65 53.88 9.62
CA ILE A 4 9.86 52.67 9.81
C ILE A 4 10.83 51.52 10.10
N SER A 5 10.60 50.91 11.26
CA SER A 5 11.27 49.74 11.81
C SER A 5 11.11 48.51 10.90
N SER A 6 12.16 47.67 10.84
CA SER A 6 12.19 46.36 10.19
C SER A 6 11.04 45.43 10.60
N PRO A 7 10.81 44.37 9.82
CA PRO A 7 11.17 43.06 10.37
C PRO A 7 12.16 42.27 9.51
N GLN A 8 13.07 41.63 10.24
CA GLN A 8 14.00 40.60 9.80
C GLN A 8 13.31 39.34 9.26
N SER A 9 14.05 38.63 8.40
CA SER A 9 14.13 37.18 8.28
C SER A 9 12.89 36.41 7.80
N ILE A 10 12.92 36.05 6.51
CA ILE A 10 12.50 34.71 6.10
C ILE A 10 13.78 33.97 5.73
N GLU A 11 14.48 33.46 6.75
CA GLU A 11 15.45 32.41 6.55
C GLU A 11 14.73 31.23 5.88
N LYS A 12 15.18 30.91 4.67
CA LYS A 12 14.95 29.61 4.05
C LYS A 12 15.44 28.55 5.05
N LYS A 13 14.53 27.95 5.81
CA LYS A 13 14.79 26.72 6.57
C LYS A 13 15.23 25.67 5.58
N GLY A 14 16.54 25.53 5.42
CA GLY A 14 17.18 24.35 4.87
C GLY A 14 16.63 23.15 5.62
N LEU A 15 15.96 22.30 4.86
CA LEU A 15 15.21 21.14 5.30
C LEU A 15 16.16 20.17 6.03
N GLN A 16 16.13 20.12 7.36
CA GLN A 16 16.83 19.11 8.18
C GLN A 16 16.19 17.70 8.06
N GLN A 17 15.75 17.30 6.86
CA GLN A 17 15.07 16.02 6.63
C GLN A 17 16.00 14.88 6.17
N ALA A 18 17.32 15.09 6.16
CA ALA A 18 18.27 14.06 5.74
C ALA A 18 18.33 12.85 6.71
N GLY A 19 18.04 13.06 8.01
CA GLY A 19 18.11 12.02 9.04
C GLY A 19 17.08 10.90 8.86
N PRO A 20 15.77 11.19 8.90
CA PRO A 20 14.72 10.17 8.79
C PRO A 20 14.77 9.39 7.48
N ILE A 21 15.16 10.05 6.39
CA ILE A 21 15.27 9.42 5.07
C ILE A 21 16.41 8.40 5.06
N LYS A 22 17.59 8.79 5.55
CA LYS A 22 18.76 7.92 5.59
C LYS A 22 18.51 6.72 6.52
N GLU A 23 17.86 6.95 7.65
CA GLU A 23 17.50 5.87 8.58
C GLU A 23 16.54 4.86 7.94
N PHE A 24 15.48 5.35 7.26
CA PHE A 24 14.52 4.46 6.62
C PHE A 24 15.16 3.63 5.51
N THR A 25 15.91 4.28 4.61
CA THR A 25 16.59 3.58 3.51
C THR A 25 17.60 2.56 4.03
N THR A 26 18.37 2.90 5.07
CA THR A 26 19.34 1.97 5.68
C THR A 26 18.65 0.75 6.29
N LEU A 27 17.53 0.96 7.00
CA LEU A 27 16.77 -0.12 7.60
C LEU A 27 16.03 -0.98 6.57
N LEU A 28 15.52 -0.35 5.50
CA LEU A 28 14.91 -1.08 4.39
C LEU A 28 15.96 -1.93 3.66
N ASP A 29 17.18 -1.40 3.48
CA ASP A 29 18.30 -2.10 2.85
C ASP A 29 18.88 -3.24 3.68
N SER A 30 18.73 -3.19 5.01
CA SER A 30 19.18 -4.27 5.89
C SER A 30 18.19 -5.44 5.94
N LEU A 31 16.92 -5.18 5.60
CA LEU A 31 15.88 -6.19 5.56
C LEU A 31 16.01 -7.07 4.30
N ILE A 32 15.93 -8.39 4.50
CA ILE A 32 15.92 -9.39 3.44
C ILE A 32 14.58 -10.13 3.51
N SER A 33 13.80 -10.11 2.43
CA SER A 33 12.43 -10.65 2.40
C SER A 33 12.38 -12.16 2.68
N ASP A 34 13.30 -12.91 2.10
CA ASP A 34 13.43 -14.37 2.30
C ASP A 34 13.82 -14.75 3.75
N VAL A 35 14.42 -13.82 4.50
CA VAL A 35 14.80 -13.99 5.90
C VAL A 35 14.03 -12.96 6.73
N TYR A 36 12.70 -12.99 6.62
CA TYR A 36 11.82 -12.06 7.30
C TYR A 36 12.20 -11.89 8.79
N ASN A 37 12.57 -10.66 9.16
CA ASN A 37 12.85 -10.26 10.52
C ASN A 37 11.72 -9.40 11.08
N LYS A 38 10.89 -9.99 11.94
CA LYS A 38 9.74 -9.31 12.56
C LYS A 38 10.13 -8.06 13.34
N ALA A 39 11.24 -8.08 14.07
CA ALA A 39 11.65 -6.95 14.91
C ALA A 39 12.07 -5.75 14.06
N GLU A 40 12.84 -5.99 13.00
CA GLU A 40 13.24 -4.95 12.06
C GLU A 40 12.06 -4.41 11.25
N PHE A 41 11.13 -5.28 10.83
CA PHE A 41 9.90 -4.83 10.18
C PHE A 41 9.06 -3.92 11.10
N GLN A 42 8.95 -4.23 12.39
CA GLN A 42 8.24 -3.34 13.34
C GLN A 42 8.94 -1.99 13.50
N LYS A 43 10.28 -1.96 13.50
CA LYS A 43 11.04 -0.71 13.47
C LYS A 43 10.77 0.08 12.19
N LEU A 44 10.80 -0.59 11.02
CA LEU A 44 10.52 0.03 9.73
C LEU A 44 9.11 0.63 9.68
N LYS A 45 8.12 -0.13 10.16
CA LYS A 45 6.72 0.32 10.29
C LYS A 45 6.60 1.54 11.20
N SER A 46 7.26 1.52 12.35
CA SER A 46 7.23 2.63 13.31
C SER A 46 7.85 3.89 12.72
N LEU A 47 9.01 3.74 12.07
CA LEU A 47 9.68 4.83 11.37
C LEU A 47 8.79 5.39 10.26
N TYR A 48 8.24 4.53 9.40
CA TYR A 48 7.30 4.94 8.35
C TYR A 48 6.13 5.75 8.90
N ASN A 49 5.52 5.30 10.00
CA ASN A 49 4.38 5.98 10.60
C ASN A 49 4.74 7.38 11.13
N SER A 50 5.97 7.56 11.60
CA SER A 50 6.50 8.85 12.07
C SER A 50 6.87 9.83 10.94
N LEU A 51 6.95 9.35 9.69
CA LEU A 51 7.28 10.21 8.56
C LEU A 51 6.16 11.20 8.25
N PRO A 52 6.52 12.41 7.78
CA PRO A 52 5.55 13.36 7.28
C PRO A 52 4.91 12.86 5.96
N PRO A 53 3.68 13.30 5.61
CA PRO A 53 2.92 12.75 4.48
C PRO A 53 3.64 12.82 3.12
N ASP A 54 4.40 13.88 2.87
CA ASP A 54 5.19 14.10 1.66
C ASP A 54 6.29 13.05 1.48
N LEU A 55 6.87 12.57 2.59
CA LEU A 55 7.87 11.51 2.56
C LEU A 55 7.25 10.12 2.45
N LYS A 56 6.08 9.88 3.05
CA LYS A 56 5.41 8.57 3.02
C LYS A 56 5.24 8.04 1.60
N THR A 57 4.68 8.83 0.69
CA THR A 57 4.47 8.44 -0.72
C THR A 57 5.77 8.03 -1.42
N LYS A 58 6.84 8.78 -1.16
CA LYS A 58 8.18 8.48 -1.71
C LYS A 58 8.71 7.13 -1.21
N PHE A 59 8.45 6.77 0.04
CA PHE A 59 8.96 5.54 0.64
C PHE A 59 8.16 4.29 0.33
N ILE A 60 6.87 4.41 -0.03
CA ILE A 60 6.07 3.25 -0.45
C ILE A 60 6.67 2.61 -1.71
N THR A 61 7.14 3.44 -2.64
CA THR A 61 7.73 3.01 -3.92
C THR A 61 9.24 2.83 -3.86
N HIS A 62 9.87 3.21 -2.75
CA HIS A 62 11.31 3.00 -2.56
C HIS A 62 11.62 1.51 -2.46
N LYS A 63 12.72 1.11 -3.09
CA LYS A 63 13.16 -0.27 -3.16
C LYS A 63 14.46 -0.44 -2.37
N SER A 64 14.56 -1.54 -1.64
CA SER A 64 15.78 -1.97 -0.98
C SER A 64 16.84 -2.40 -2.00
N LYS A 65 18.05 -2.70 -1.52
CA LYS A 65 19.09 -3.41 -2.29
C LYS A 65 18.63 -4.70 -2.95
N SER A 66 17.68 -5.41 -2.34
CA SER A 66 17.07 -6.63 -2.91
C SER A 66 15.87 -6.33 -3.82
N ASN A 67 15.68 -5.05 -4.20
CA ASN A 67 14.59 -4.57 -5.03
C ASN A 67 13.19 -4.74 -4.38
N ASP A 68 13.14 -4.98 -3.06
CA ASP A 68 11.92 -5.14 -2.27
C ASP A 68 11.40 -3.78 -1.79
N THR A 69 10.09 -3.62 -1.80
CA THR A 69 9.41 -2.45 -1.22
C THR A 69 8.91 -2.77 0.19
N ILE A 70 8.49 -1.73 0.93
CA ILE A 70 7.82 -1.92 2.23
C ILE A 70 6.59 -2.83 2.16
N LEU A 71 5.91 -2.89 1.00
CA LEU A 71 4.77 -3.78 0.78
C LEU A 71 5.18 -5.25 0.64
N HIS A 72 6.37 -5.56 0.10
CA HIS A 72 6.89 -6.94 0.10
C HIS A 72 7.06 -7.42 1.54
N PHE A 73 7.72 -6.63 2.38
CA PHE A 73 7.93 -6.96 3.78
C PHE A 73 6.61 -7.06 4.56
N ALA A 74 5.67 -6.14 4.32
CA ALA A 74 4.36 -6.20 4.96
C ALA A 74 3.56 -7.45 4.55
N ALA A 75 3.70 -7.89 3.28
CA ALA A 75 3.07 -9.12 2.80
C ALA A 75 3.69 -10.36 3.45
N HIS A 76 5.02 -10.42 3.61
CA HIS A 76 5.69 -11.47 4.39
C HIS A 76 5.26 -11.47 5.87
N ALA A 77 5.12 -10.28 6.46
CA ALA A 77 4.66 -10.09 7.82
C ALA A 77 3.18 -10.42 8.03
N LYS A 78 2.42 -10.56 6.94
CA LYS A 78 0.95 -10.66 6.92
C LYS A 78 0.25 -9.49 7.62
N ASP A 79 0.83 -8.28 7.54
CA ASP A 79 0.30 -7.09 8.22
C ASP A 79 -0.77 -6.39 7.37
N SER A 80 -1.96 -7.00 7.31
CA SER A 80 -3.08 -6.53 6.49
C SER A 80 -3.52 -5.10 6.84
N ILE A 81 -3.51 -4.75 8.13
CA ILE A 81 -3.87 -3.42 8.63
C ILE A 81 -2.89 -2.37 8.09
N PHE A 82 -1.59 -2.66 8.14
CA PHE A 82 -0.58 -1.75 7.63
C PHE A 82 -0.65 -1.59 6.10
N ILE A 83 -0.90 -2.69 5.38
CA ILE A 83 -1.09 -2.67 3.93
C ILE A 83 -2.29 -1.81 3.54
N ASP A 84 -3.45 -2.02 4.17
CA ASP A 84 -4.64 -1.20 3.93
C ASP A 84 -4.37 0.28 4.22
N SER A 85 -3.74 0.57 5.35
CA SER A 85 -3.36 1.93 5.76
C SER A 85 -2.47 2.62 4.72
N ILE A 86 -1.41 1.95 4.25
CA ILE A 86 -0.51 2.47 3.22
C ILE A 86 -1.26 2.70 1.91
N LEU A 87 -1.98 1.69 1.41
CA LEU A 87 -2.59 1.76 0.08
C LEU A 87 -3.69 2.82 0.03
N ARG A 88 -4.45 3.04 1.10
CA ARG A 88 -5.45 4.11 1.16
C ARG A 88 -4.86 5.53 1.07
N THR A 89 -3.59 5.72 1.42
CA THR A 89 -2.93 7.03 1.25
C THR A 89 -2.57 7.34 -0.20
N LEU A 90 -2.59 6.33 -1.07
CA LEU A 90 -2.25 6.47 -2.48
C LEU A 90 -3.51 6.68 -3.35
N PRO A 91 -3.41 7.42 -4.46
CA PRO A 91 -4.42 7.40 -5.50
C PRO A 91 -4.50 6.01 -6.13
N LYS A 92 -5.68 5.62 -6.62
CA LYS A 92 -5.97 4.27 -7.13
C LYS A 92 -4.91 3.72 -8.10
N PHE A 93 -4.50 4.52 -9.08
CA PHE A 93 -3.52 4.11 -10.09
C PHE A 93 -2.13 3.80 -9.48
N GLU A 94 -1.76 4.48 -8.40
CA GLU A 94 -0.51 4.20 -7.70
C GLU A 94 -0.60 2.97 -6.81
N ARG A 95 -1.78 2.66 -6.25
CA ARG A 95 -2.02 1.41 -5.50
C ARG A 95 -1.70 0.20 -6.37
N GLU A 96 -2.25 0.18 -7.59
CA GLU A 96 -2.04 -0.92 -8.54
C GLU A 96 -0.56 -1.10 -8.86
N LYS A 97 0.14 -0.01 -9.17
CA LYS A 97 1.58 -0.04 -9.40
C LYS A 97 2.35 -0.60 -8.21
N CYS A 98 1.99 -0.23 -6.98
CA CYS A 98 2.70 -0.68 -5.79
C CYS A 98 2.43 -2.16 -5.47
N ILE A 99 1.18 -2.62 -5.63
CA ILE A 99 0.76 -4.00 -5.38
C ILE A 99 1.43 -4.98 -6.36
N PHE A 100 1.59 -4.57 -7.62
CA PHE A 100 2.19 -5.39 -8.67
C PHE A 100 3.65 -5.01 -8.99
N SER A 101 4.27 -4.17 -8.17
CA SER A 101 5.69 -3.82 -8.33
C SER A 101 6.55 -5.03 -8.00
N SER A 102 7.19 -5.63 -9.01
CA SER A 102 8.04 -6.80 -8.80
C SER A 102 9.43 -6.42 -8.29
N ASN A 103 9.99 -7.27 -7.43
CA ASN A 103 11.41 -7.27 -7.08
C ASN A 103 12.29 -7.99 -8.14
N GLY A 104 11.72 -8.48 -9.24
CA GLY A 104 12.40 -9.28 -10.26
C GLY A 104 12.03 -10.77 -10.21
N TYR A 105 11.40 -11.21 -9.11
CA TYR A 105 10.97 -12.59 -8.90
C TYR A 105 9.49 -12.67 -8.53
N VAL A 106 9.08 -11.87 -7.55
CA VAL A 106 7.73 -11.86 -7.00
C VAL A 106 7.23 -10.42 -6.85
N THR A 107 5.92 -10.28 -6.68
CA THR A 107 5.29 -9.02 -6.27
C THR A 107 4.80 -9.14 -4.82
N PRO A 108 4.48 -8.02 -4.14
CA PRO A 108 3.78 -8.06 -2.85
C PRO A 108 2.51 -8.90 -2.91
N PHE A 109 1.79 -8.83 -4.03
CA PHE A 109 0.57 -9.61 -4.25
C PHE A 109 0.84 -11.11 -4.36
N ASN A 110 1.89 -11.53 -5.08
CA ASN A 110 2.30 -12.93 -5.13
C ASN A 110 2.63 -13.43 -3.71
N ILE A 111 3.43 -12.67 -2.94
CA ILE A 111 3.76 -13.03 -1.54
C ILE A 111 2.49 -13.21 -0.69
N ALA A 112 1.54 -12.26 -0.81
CA ALA A 112 0.28 -12.29 -0.08
C ALA A 112 -0.62 -13.47 -0.48
N THR A 113 -0.49 -14.03 -1.68
CA THR A 113 -1.38 -15.08 -2.19
C THR A 113 -0.77 -16.50 -2.12
N LEU A 114 0.49 -16.63 -1.72
CA LEU A 114 1.23 -17.90 -1.76
C LEU A 114 0.73 -19.02 -0.79
N THR A 115 -0.25 -18.81 0.12
CA THR A 115 -0.82 -19.92 0.94
C THR A 115 -2.28 -19.71 1.40
N TYR A 116 -3.06 -20.81 1.49
CA TYR A 116 -4.53 -20.87 1.37
C TYR A 116 -5.42 -20.43 2.56
N GLN A 117 -4.93 -20.27 3.80
CA GLN A 117 -5.81 -20.01 4.96
C GLN A 117 -5.66 -18.61 5.57
N ASP A 118 -4.48 -18.23 6.07
CA ASP A 118 -4.31 -16.92 6.75
C ASP A 118 -3.84 -15.78 5.84
N LYS A 119 -3.32 -16.09 4.64
CA LYS A 119 -2.72 -15.08 3.73
C LYS A 119 -3.71 -14.54 2.70
N LYS A 120 -4.82 -15.26 2.45
CA LYS A 120 -5.93 -14.78 1.62
C LYS A 120 -6.44 -13.42 2.10
N ASP A 121 -6.42 -13.14 3.38
CA ASP A 121 -6.86 -11.85 3.93
C ASP A 121 -5.98 -10.69 3.45
N VAL A 122 -4.67 -10.90 3.35
CA VAL A 122 -3.74 -9.88 2.87
C VAL A 122 -3.93 -9.62 1.38
N GLY A 123 -4.02 -10.68 0.58
CA GLY A 123 -4.33 -10.57 -0.85
C GLY A 123 -5.69 -9.92 -1.09
N ASN A 124 -6.71 -10.28 -0.30
CA ASN A 124 -8.04 -9.69 -0.36
C ASN A 124 -8.04 -8.22 0.00
N VAL A 125 -7.26 -7.80 1.01
CA VAL A 125 -7.07 -6.37 1.33
C VAL A 125 -6.47 -5.63 0.13
N MET A 126 -5.42 -6.17 -0.48
CA MET A 126 -4.84 -5.58 -1.69
C MET A 126 -5.89 -5.45 -2.81
N LEU A 127 -6.65 -6.50 -3.10
CA LEU A 127 -7.73 -6.45 -4.12
C LEU A 127 -8.84 -5.45 -3.77
N ARG A 128 -9.25 -5.36 -2.50
CA ARG A 128 -10.27 -4.40 -2.04
C ARG A 128 -9.82 -2.96 -2.26
N THR A 129 -8.54 -2.64 -2.02
CA THR A 129 -8.02 -1.29 -2.23
C THR A 129 -7.95 -0.88 -3.71
N LEU A 130 -8.01 -1.85 -4.63
CA LEU A 130 -8.09 -1.66 -6.07
C LEU A 130 -9.54 -1.54 -6.59
N SER A 131 -10.54 -1.91 -5.78
CA SER A 131 -11.94 -1.81 -6.16
C SER A 131 -12.32 -0.34 -6.47
N PRO A 132 -13.07 -0.07 -7.54
CA PRO A 132 -13.54 1.29 -7.87
C PRO A 132 -14.49 1.89 -6.83
N TYR A 133 -14.96 1.11 -5.85
CA TYR A 133 -15.93 1.55 -4.86
C TYR A 133 -15.26 2.13 -3.60
N GLU A 134 -14.73 3.34 -3.70
CA GLU A 134 -14.66 4.23 -2.53
C GLU A 134 -16.05 4.84 -2.30
N ILE A 135 -17.05 4.02 -1.96
CA ILE A 135 -18.36 4.55 -1.54
C ILE A 135 -18.30 4.76 -0.04
N SER A 136 -18.19 6.02 0.36
CA SER A 136 -18.63 6.47 1.68
C SER A 136 -20.05 5.93 1.94
N GLY A 137 -20.18 4.97 2.86
CA GLY A 137 -21.48 4.58 3.41
C GLY A 137 -22.09 3.25 2.96
N ILE A 138 -21.37 2.39 2.23
CA ILE A 138 -21.81 0.99 2.05
C ILE A 138 -20.78 0.09 2.72
N GLU A 139 -21.15 -0.50 3.87
CA GLU A 139 -20.36 -1.57 4.47
C GLU A 139 -20.11 -2.64 3.41
N SER A 140 -18.83 -2.85 3.08
CA SER A 140 -18.41 -3.83 2.10
C SER A 140 -18.72 -5.23 2.61
N ASN A 141 -19.91 -5.75 2.35
CA ASN A 141 -20.26 -7.14 2.58
C ASN A 141 -19.62 -7.99 1.46
N PRO A 142 -18.62 -8.83 1.76
CA PRO A 142 -17.96 -9.66 0.75
C PRO A 142 -18.91 -10.59 -0.03
N LYS A 143 -20.09 -10.91 0.53
CA LYS A 143 -21.12 -11.73 -0.13
C LYS A 143 -21.74 -11.06 -1.37
N ASN A 144 -21.75 -9.73 -1.45
CA ASN A 144 -22.32 -9.00 -2.60
C ASN A 144 -21.50 -9.13 -3.88
N TYR A 145 -20.26 -9.62 -3.79
CA TYR A 145 -19.37 -9.79 -4.93
C TYR A 145 -19.19 -11.26 -5.32
N GLY A 146 -20.05 -12.16 -4.80
CA GLY A 146 -19.96 -13.60 -5.04
C GLY A 146 -18.84 -14.31 -4.27
N TRP A 147 -18.20 -13.64 -3.29
CA TRP A 147 -17.16 -14.24 -2.46
C TRP A 147 -17.80 -14.82 -1.21
N ASN A 148 -18.15 -16.09 -1.27
CA ASN A 148 -18.53 -16.84 -0.08
C ASN A 148 -17.25 -17.30 0.63
N LEU A 149 -16.90 -16.65 1.74
CA LEU A 149 -15.73 -17.01 2.55
C LEU A 149 -15.89 -18.38 3.26
N ASP A 150 -17.11 -18.92 3.24
CA ASP A 150 -17.47 -20.19 3.87
C ASP A 150 -17.32 -21.40 2.91
N ASP A 151 -17.08 -21.17 1.61
CA ASP A 151 -16.98 -22.24 0.62
C ASP A 151 -15.58 -22.88 0.63
N ILE A 152 -15.45 -23.93 1.43
CA ILE A 152 -14.39 -24.94 1.33
C ILE A 152 -14.65 -25.76 0.05
N ASN A 153 -14.41 -25.19 -1.13
CA ASN A 153 -14.40 -25.95 -2.37
C ASN A 153 -13.37 -25.39 -3.36
N PRO A 154 -12.24 -26.07 -3.62
CA PRO A 154 -11.26 -25.63 -4.59
C PRO A 154 -11.67 -26.17 -5.97
N GLY A 155 -12.46 -25.42 -6.72
CA GLY A 155 -12.77 -25.84 -8.08
C GLY A 155 -13.78 -24.97 -8.79
N VAL A 156 -13.34 -24.41 -9.92
CA VAL A 156 -14.13 -23.78 -10.98
C VAL A 156 -14.65 -22.38 -10.67
N TYR A 157 -13.83 -21.38 -11.05
CA TYR A 157 -14.32 -20.02 -11.24
C TYR A 157 -14.88 -19.89 -12.65
N ASP A 158 -16.20 -19.95 -12.78
CA ASP A 158 -16.91 -19.48 -13.97
C ASP A 158 -17.02 -17.95 -13.86
N TYR A 159 -16.07 -17.25 -14.46
CA TYR A 159 -16.08 -15.79 -14.51
C TYR A 159 -17.10 -15.35 -15.55
N ALA A 160 -18.37 -15.19 -15.16
CA ALA A 160 -19.33 -14.44 -15.95
C ALA A 160 -19.12 -12.95 -15.66
N PRO A 161 -18.59 -12.14 -16.60
CA PRO A 161 -18.44 -10.71 -16.37
C PRO A 161 -19.83 -10.10 -16.13
N PRO A 162 -19.94 -9.10 -15.23
CA PRO A 162 -21.21 -8.43 -14.99
C PRO A 162 -21.71 -7.80 -16.29
N VAL A 163 -22.94 -8.15 -16.68
CA VAL A 163 -23.64 -7.55 -17.81
C VAL A 163 -23.81 -6.07 -17.49
N LEU A 164 -22.98 -5.23 -18.10
CA LEU A 164 -23.14 -3.79 -18.08
C LEU A 164 -24.45 -3.47 -18.80
N LYS A 165 -25.52 -3.19 -18.04
CA LYS A 165 -26.69 -2.54 -18.61
C LYS A 165 -26.25 -1.15 -19.07
N CYS A 166 -26.25 -0.93 -20.38
CA CYS A 166 -26.07 0.40 -20.93
C CYS A 166 -27.14 1.34 -20.32
N PRO A 167 -26.76 2.55 -19.85
CA PRO A 167 -27.73 3.58 -19.52
C PRO A 167 -28.57 3.90 -20.75
N ASP A 168 -29.89 4.03 -20.58
CA ASP A 168 -30.87 4.29 -21.65
C ASP A 168 -30.69 5.64 -22.39
N GLU A 169 -29.62 6.40 -22.11
CA GLU A 169 -29.34 7.72 -22.69
C GLU A 169 -28.48 7.70 -23.97
N TYR A 170 -28.09 6.52 -24.46
CA TYR A 170 -27.35 6.38 -25.73
C TYR A 170 -28.03 5.41 -26.71
N LYS A 171 -29.30 5.67 -27.04
CA LYS A 171 -29.93 5.08 -28.23
C LYS A 171 -29.76 6.04 -29.41
N CYS A 172 -28.87 5.71 -30.34
CA CYS A 172 -28.97 6.14 -31.72
C CYS A 172 -30.12 5.40 -32.41
#